data_AF-A0A6J4N1V5-F1
#
_entry.id   AF-A0A6J4N1V5-F1
#
_cell.length_a   1.000
_cell.length_b   1.000
_cell.length_c   1.000
_cell.angle_alpha   90.00
_cell.angle_beta   90.00
_cell.angle_gamma   90.00
#
_symmetry.space_group_name_H-M   'P 1'
#
loop_
_entity.id
_entity.type
_entity.pdbx_description
1 polymer ?
#
loop_
_entity_poly.entity_id
_entity_poly.type
_entity_poly.pdbx_seq_one_letter_code
_entity_poly.pdbx_strand_id
1 'polypeptide(L)' 'DGFGFADTRAAARRFFLVDAESIVVATLQTLAKDGKYDAGAAAQAFERYRLGDPTSVAGVAQEGAGA' A
#
# COMPACT_ATOMS: atom_id res chain seq x y z
N ASP A 1 3.83 5.02 -12.65
CA ASP A 1 3.54 5.32 -14.06
C ASP A 1 2.09 5.80 -14.15
N GLY A 2 1.80 6.89 -14.86
CA GLY A 2 0.48 7.54 -14.91
C GLY A 2 0.47 9.05 -14.61
N PHE A 3 -0.64 9.71 -14.98
CA PHE A 3 -0.87 11.13 -14.70
C PHE A 3 -1.26 11.38 -13.24
N GLY A 4 -0.95 12.56 -12.71
CA GLY A 4 -1.41 12.98 -11.38
C GLY A 4 -2.93 13.21 -11.34
N PHE A 5 -3.53 13.04 -10.17
CA PHE A 5 -4.94 13.32 -9.90
C PHE A 5 -5.10 14.09 -8.58
N ALA A 6 -6.24 14.76 -8.40
CA ALA A 6 -6.53 15.52 -7.20
C ALA A 6 -7.29 14.66 -6.18
N ASP A 7 -6.63 14.32 -5.08
CA ASP A 7 -7.19 13.60 -3.94
C ASP A 7 -6.33 13.89 -2.70
N THR A 8 -6.75 13.33 -1.58
CA THR A 8 -5.96 13.16 -0.37
C THR A 8 -4.60 12.49 -0.60
N ARG A 9 -3.59 12.85 0.19
CA ARG A 9 -2.25 12.24 0.16
C ARG A 9 -2.29 10.73 0.38
N ALA A 10 -3.14 10.29 1.31
CA ALA A 10 -3.32 8.87 1.62
C ALA A 10 -3.88 8.11 0.40
N ALA A 11 -4.97 8.59 -0.21
CA ALA A 11 -5.55 7.94 -1.39
C ALA A 11 -4.60 7.99 -2.60
N ALA A 12 -3.89 9.10 -2.82
CA ALA A 12 -2.89 9.18 -3.88
C ALA A 12 -1.79 8.13 -3.71
N ARG A 13 -1.22 8.00 -2.50
CA ARG A 13 -0.19 6.98 -2.22
C ARG A 13 -0.72 5.56 -2.40
N ARG A 14 -1.94 5.28 -1.95
CA ARG A 14 -2.58 3.98 -2.11
C ARG A 14 -2.82 3.64 -3.59
N PHE A 15 -3.36 4.58 -4.37
CA PHE A 15 -3.59 4.39 -5.81
C PHE A 15 -2.30 4.08 -6.57
N PHE A 16 -1.22 4.79 -6.27
CA PHE A 16 0.08 4.57 -6.91
C PHE A 16 0.89 3.43 -6.27
N LEU A 17 0.37 2.76 -5.24
CA LEU A 17 1.04 1.68 -4.50
C LEU A 17 2.41 2.08 -3.91
N VAL A 18 2.50 3.32 -3.41
CA VAL A 18 3.73 3.89 -2.81
C VAL A 18 3.59 4.16 -1.31
N ASP A 19 2.54 3.64 -0.67
CA ASP A 19 2.41 3.65 0.78
C ASP A 19 3.22 2.54 1.45
N ALA A 20 3.30 2.62 2.79
CA ALA A 20 4.08 1.70 3.59
C ALA A 20 3.58 0.25 3.45
N GLU A 21 2.26 0.04 3.40
CA GLU A 21 1.67 -1.30 3.24
C GLU A 21 2.04 -1.93 1.89
N SER A 22 2.05 -1.13 0.82
CA SER A 22 2.52 -1.58 -0.51
C SER A 22 3.98 -2.02 -0.47
N ILE A 23 4.84 -1.26 0.22
CA ILE A 23 6.26 -1.59 0.39
C ILE A 23 6.42 -2.87 1.21
N VAL A 24 5.63 -3.06 2.28
CA VAL A 24 5.65 -4.28 3.11
C VAL A 24 5.30 -5.51 2.27
N VAL A 25 4.22 -5.45 1.49
CA VAL A 25 3.80 -6.59 0.64
C VAL A 25 4.87 -6.93 -0.38
N ALA A 26 5.44 -5.93 -1.06
CA ALA A 26 6.53 -6.14 -2.02
C ALA A 26 7.77 -6.77 -1.35
N THR A 27 8.13 -6.30 -0.15
CA THR A 27 9.26 -6.84 0.61
C THR A 27 9.02 -8.30 1.01
N LEU A 28 7.84 -8.63 1.52
CA LEU A 28 7.47 -10.01 1.87
C LEU A 28 7.48 -10.92 0.64
N GLN A 29 7.02 -10.43 -0.51
CA GLN A 29 7.05 -11.19 -1.76
C GLN A 29 8.49 -11.51 -2.20
N THR A 30 9.41 -10.55 -2.09
CA THR A 30 10.84 -10.79 -2.38
C THR A 30 11.46 -11.79 -1.40
N LEU A 31 11.19 -11.65 -0.10
CA LEU A 31 11.73 -12.57 0.91
C LEU A 31 11.19 -14.00 0.75
N ALA A 32 9.90 -14.14 0.43
CA ALA A 32 9.27 -15.43 0.13
C ALA A 32 9.89 -16.09 -1.11
N LYS A 33 10.10 -15.32 -2.19
CA LYS A 33 10.77 -15.79 -3.41
C LYS A 33 12.19 -16.30 -3.14
N ASP A 34 12.90 -15.65 -2.22
CA ASP A 34 14.24 -16.03 -1.79
C ASP A 34 14.27 -17.20 -0.79
N GLY A 35 13.10 -17.72 -0.35
CA GLY A 35 13.01 -18.75 0.68
C GLY A 35 13.43 -18.28 2.09
N LYS A 36 13.52 -16.96 2.31
CA LYS A 36 13.93 -16.35 3.58
C LYS A 36 12.76 -16.04 4.52
N TYR A 37 11.53 -16.21 4.05
CA TYR A 37 10.32 -15.98 4.82
C TYR A 37 9.15 -16.84 4.33
N ASP A 38 8.05 -16.85 5.08
CA ASP A 38 6.85 -17.64 4.76
C ASP A 38 6.28 -17.28 3.37
N ALA A 39 5.99 -18.32 2.58
CA ALA A 39 5.51 -18.18 1.20
C ALA A 39 4.12 -17.53 1.10
N GLY A 40 3.30 -17.64 2.16
CA GLY A 40 1.96 -17.07 2.22
C GLY A 40 1.91 -15.65 2.79
N ALA A 41 3.00 -15.15 3.38
CA ALA A 41 3.02 -13.88 4.10
C ALA A 41 2.61 -12.68 3.25
N ALA A 42 3.07 -12.61 2.00
CA ALA A 42 2.74 -11.51 1.09
C ALA A 42 1.23 -11.48 0.78
N ALA A 43 0.61 -12.64 0.53
CA ALA A 43 -0.82 -12.75 0.27
C ALA A 43 -1.65 -12.38 1.50
N GLN A 44 -1.25 -12.85 2.69
CA GLN A 44 -1.91 -12.48 3.94
C GLN A 44 -1.84 -10.97 4.21
N ALA A 45 -0.69 -10.34 3.95
CA ALA A 45 -0.50 -8.90 4.09
C ALA A 45 -1.34 -8.12 3.07
N PHE A 46 -1.39 -8.57 1.82
CA PHE A 46 -2.21 -7.96 0.77
C PHE A 46 -3.69 -7.88 1.17
N GLU A 47 -4.25 -9.00 1.65
CA GLU A 47 -5.63 -9.07 2.13
C GLU A 47 -5.85 -8.20 3.39
N ARG A 48 -4.94 -8.30 4.37
CA ARG A 48 -5.02 -7.54 5.63
C ARG A 48 -5.07 -6.04 5.38
N TYR A 49 -4.24 -5.55 4.47
CA TYR A 49 -4.12 -4.13 4.15
C TYR A 49 -5.06 -3.68 3.02
N ARG A 50 -5.85 -4.60 2.46
CA ARG A 50 -6.84 -4.32 1.40
C ARG A 50 -6.22 -3.61 0.19
N LEU A 51 -5.03 -4.04 -0.25
CA LEU A 51 -4.30 -3.39 -1.35
C LEU A 51 -5.05 -3.42 -2.69
N GLY A 52 -5.99 -4.36 -2.87
CA GLY A 52 -6.85 -4.41 -4.06
C GLY A 52 -7.94 -3.34 -4.11
N ASP A 53 -8.16 -2.60 -3.01
CA ASP A 53 -9.15 -1.53 -2.92
C ASP A 53 -8.45 -0.18 -2.69
N PRO A 54 -8.32 0.67 -3.73
CA PRO A 54 -7.68 1.97 -3.58
C PRO A 54 -8.46 2.95 -2.69
N THR A 55 -9.74 2.68 -2.41
CA THR A 55 -10.61 3.52 -1.57
C THR A 55 -10.53 3.18 -0.09
N SER A 56 -9.84 2.09 0.27
CA SER A 56 -9.69 1.59 1.65
C SER A 56 -9.10 2.60 2.64
N VAL A 57 -8.48 3.68 2.15
CA VAL A 57 -7.85 4.74 2.93
C VAL A 57 -8.65 6.06 2.96
N ALA A 58 -9.88 6.10 2.45
CA ALA A 58 -10.69 7.32 2.35
C ALA A 58 -10.97 8.02 3.69
N GLY A 59 -10.92 7.28 4.81
CA GLY A 59 -11.09 7.81 6.16
C GLY A 59 -9.81 8.27 6.86
N VAL A 60 -8.64 8.15 6.21
CA VAL A 60 -7.36 8.52 6.82
C VAL A 60 -7.21 10.04 6.85
N ALA A 61 -6.99 10.58 8.05
CA ALA A 61 -6.82 12.01 8.28
C ALA A 61 -5.70 12.59 7.41
N GLN A 62 -5.94 13.75 6.83
CA GLN A 62 -4.96 14.40 5.97
C GLN A 62 -3.81 15.01 6.76
N GLU A 63 -2.61 14.51 6.48
CA GLU A 63 -1.37 15.05 6.99
C GLU A 63 -1.10 16.43 6.36
N GLY A 64 -0.92 17.45 7.19
CA GLY A 64 -0.40 18.76 6.76
C GLY A 64 -1.43 19.74 6.19
N ALA A 65 -2.73 19.52 6.41
CA ALA A 65 -3.80 20.44 5.97
C ALA A 65 -3.89 21.76 6.78
N GLY A 66 -2.94 22.04 7.67
CA GLY A 66 -2.95 23.21 8.56
C GLY A 66 -1.70 24.09 8.46
N ALA A 67 -0.98 24.05 7.33
CA ALA A 67 0.15 24.95 7.07
C ALA A 67 -0.31 26.22 6.36
#